data_AF-A0A8C2I188-F1
#
_entry.id   AF-A0A8C2I188-F1
#
_cell.length_a   1.000
_cell.length_b   1.000
_cell.length_c   1.000
_cell.angle_alpha   90.00
_cell.angle_beta   90.00
_cell.angle_gamma   90.00
#
_symmetry.space_group_name_H-M   'P 1'
#
loop_
_entity.id
_entity.type
_entity.pdbx_description
1 polymer ?
#
loop_
_entity_poly.entity_id
_entity_poly.type
_entity_poly.pdbx_seq_one_letter_code
_entity_poly.pdbx_strand_id
1 'polypeptide(L)'
;MLQNVTITLLINLIFMFSTGTFVSSCTYKAVGDKVVISFDDAKLQEDNELRWIHNQRRVYWKKGSQVKHSELNTDQYGSLILENVQKDKSGEYRGIIYDAEGKLIKETVQHLCVLEPVPEPTVMVECVEKGVNLNCSAVKKTEVVSWMKNGIKTNMTHAVLHVTSSELKPGDNFSCTVSNQISKKSAKEVKPLCTDTDVHEKKFLGLELWLMLVILIGGGSFLLILFIICLVCVCRCYRRNKRKAKGTFLVNYIQKHIVFA
;
A
#
# COMPACT_ATOMS: atom_id res chain seq x y z
N MET A 1 44.50 -42.83 -11.93
CA MET A 1 43.14 -42.71 -11.33
C MET A 1 43.07 -41.70 -10.20
N LEU A 2 44.01 -41.71 -9.25
CA LEU A 2 44.00 -40.81 -8.07
C LEU A 2 44.02 -39.30 -8.42
N GLN A 3 44.72 -38.92 -9.49
CA GLN A 3 44.89 -37.51 -9.91
C GLN A 3 43.64 -36.89 -10.55
N ASN A 4 42.78 -37.70 -11.16
CA ASN A 4 41.53 -37.20 -11.74
C ASN A 4 40.45 -37.01 -10.66
N VAL A 5 40.51 -37.81 -9.58
CA VAL A 5 39.59 -37.73 -8.43
C VAL A 5 39.89 -36.48 -7.58
N THR A 6 41.17 -36.13 -7.38
CA THR A 6 41.54 -34.90 -6.66
C THR A 6 41.15 -33.63 -7.42
N ILE A 7 41.30 -33.63 -8.75
CA ILE A 7 40.90 -32.49 -9.61
C ILE A 7 39.37 -32.31 -9.59
N THR A 8 38.60 -33.40 -9.63
CA THR A 8 37.12 -33.30 -9.55
C THR A 8 36.64 -32.87 -8.17
N LEU A 9 37.32 -33.25 -7.09
CA LEU A 9 37.04 -32.75 -5.75
C LEU A 9 37.33 -31.25 -5.62
N LEU A 10 38.45 -30.77 -6.17
CA LEU A 10 38.81 -29.35 -6.14
C LEU A 10 37.85 -28.46 -6.95
N ILE A 11 37.38 -28.93 -8.10
CA ILE A 11 36.41 -28.19 -8.94
C ILE A 11 35.03 -28.09 -8.27
N ASN A 12 34.61 -29.13 -7.52
CA ASN A 12 33.36 -29.09 -6.75
C ASN A 12 33.46 -28.21 -5.47
N LEU A 13 34.65 -28.07 -4.89
CA LEU A 13 34.90 -27.15 -3.78
C LEU A 13 34.83 -25.67 -4.19
N ILE A 14 35.16 -25.35 -5.45
CA ILE A 14 35.09 -23.97 -5.97
C ILE A 14 33.64 -23.53 -6.24
N PHE A 15 32.72 -24.47 -6.52
CA PHE A 15 31.29 -24.19 -6.73
C PHE A 15 30.48 -24.00 -5.42
N MET A 16 31.09 -24.23 -4.25
CA MET A 16 30.44 -24.03 -2.94
C MET A 16 30.68 -22.62 -2.37
N PHE A 17 31.48 -21.78 -3.03
CA PHE A 17 31.47 -20.35 -2.79
C PHE A 17 30.25 -19.74 -3.46
N SER A 18 29.09 -20.04 -2.88
CA SER A 18 27.93 -19.17 -2.97
C SER A 18 28.44 -17.75 -2.76
N THR A 19 28.28 -16.91 -3.77
CA THR A 19 28.41 -15.47 -3.62
C THR A 19 27.36 -15.09 -2.59
N GLY A 20 27.75 -15.08 -1.32
CA GLY A 20 26.97 -14.46 -0.28
C GLY A 20 26.75 -13.04 -0.75
N THR A 21 25.55 -12.74 -1.22
CA THR A 21 25.10 -11.37 -1.35
C THR A 21 25.25 -10.82 0.05
N PHE A 22 26.31 -10.03 0.29
CA PHE A 22 26.40 -9.22 1.48
C PHE A 22 25.13 -8.37 1.46
N VAL A 23 24.15 -8.75 2.28
CA VAL A 23 22.99 -7.91 2.54
C VAL A 23 23.60 -6.68 3.19
N SER A 24 23.80 -5.63 2.39
CA SER A 24 24.29 -4.36 2.88
C SER A 24 23.27 -3.86 3.89
N SER A 25 23.58 -4.03 5.17
CA SER A 25 22.81 -3.50 6.29
C SER A 25 22.58 -2.01 6.03
N CYS A 26 21.32 -1.60 5.91
CA CYS A 26 21.01 -0.20 5.66
C CYS A 26 21.16 0.62 6.95
N THR A 27 21.90 1.72 6.87
CA THR A 27 21.92 2.71 7.95
C THR A 27 20.70 3.60 7.81
N TYR A 28 19.80 3.52 8.78
CA TYR A 28 18.57 4.31 8.78
C TYR A 28 18.78 5.68 9.41
N LYS A 29 18.25 6.72 8.75
CA LYS A 29 18.28 8.11 9.23
C LYS A 29 16.94 8.79 9.02
N ALA A 30 16.62 9.78 9.85
CA ALA A 30 15.40 10.56 9.68
C ALA A 30 15.61 11.67 8.65
N VAL A 31 14.53 12.06 7.97
CA VAL A 31 14.53 13.28 7.16
C VAL A 31 14.90 14.48 8.05
N GLY A 32 15.82 15.31 7.56
CA GLY A 32 16.34 16.47 8.28
C GLY A 32 17.61 16.20 9.10
N ASP A 33 18.01 14.94 9.29
CA ASP A 33 19.22 14.61 10.02
C ASP A 33 20.49 15.10 9.30
N LYS A 34 21.52 15.36 10.10
CA LYS A 34 22.91 15.43 9.63
C LYS A 34 23.53 14.04 9.65
N VAL A 35 24.12 13.63 8.53
CA VAL A 35 24.77 12.33 8.35
C VAL A 35 26.23 12.53 8.00
N VAL A 36 27.12 11.81 8.68
CA VAL A 36 28.55 11.76 8.37
C VAL A 36 28.91 10.33 8.05
N ILE A 37 29.43 10.11 6.84
CA ILE A 37 29.91 8.79 6.38
C ILE A 37 31.43 8.84 6.38
N SER A 38 32.05 8.12 7.31
CA SER A 38 33.50 8.12 7.53
C SER A 38 34.18 6.86 7.00
N PHE A 39 35.51 6.87 7.02
CA PHE A 39 36.36 5.71 6.73
C PHE A 39 36.81 5.00 8.02
N ASP A 40 36.04 5.14 9.09
CA ASP A 40 36.35 4.73 10.48
C ASP A 40 37.69 5.33 10.96
N ASP A 41 38.79 4.58 10.81
CA ASP A 41 40.12 4.90 11.36
C ASP A 41 41.12 5.46 10.34
N ALA A 42 40.73 5.63 9.07
CA ALA A 42 41.67 6.06 8.04
C ALA A 42 42.03 7.54 8.18
N LYS A 43 43.34 7.84 8.20
CA LYS A 43 43.85 9.22 8.14
C LYS A 43 44.06 9.61 6.67
N LEU A 44 43.26 10.57 6.22
CA LEU A 44 43.47 11.21 4.92
C LEU A 44 44.72 12.09 4.96
N GLN A 45 45.68 11.82 4.07
CA GLN A 45 46.86 12.66 3.88
C GLN A 45 46.56 13.76 2.84
N GLU A 46 47.41 14.79 2.80
CA GLU A 46 47.16 15.97 1.98
C GLU A 46 47.31 15.70 0.48
N ASP A 47 48.24 14.83 0.10
CA ASP A 47 48.55 14.39 -1.26
C ASP A 47 47.59 13.31 -1.79
N ASN A 48 46.81 12.68 -0.91
CA ASN A 48 45.87 11.63 -1.29
C ASN A 48 44.79 12.10 -2.28
N GLU A 49 44.33 11.16 -3.09
CA GLU A 49 43.13 11.32 -3.90
C GLU A 49 41.92 10.78 -3.13
N LEU A 50 40.85 11.58 -3.01
CA LEU A 50 39.60 11.16 -2.37
C LEU A 50 38.45 11.26 -3.36
N ARG A 51 37.67 10.19 -3.47
CA ARG A 51 36.47 10.10 -4.31
C ARG A 51 35.27 9.68 -3.48
N TRP A 52 34.15 10.36 -3.65
CA TRP A 52 32.85 9.88 -3.21
C TRP A 52 31.91 9.70 -4.38
N ILE A 53 31.20 8.57 -4.36
CA ILE A 53 30.26 8.15 -5.38
C ILE A 53 28.93 7.84 -4.68
N HIS A 54 27.84 8.45 -5.14
CA HIS A 54 26.47 8.13 -4.73
C HIS A 54 25.72 7.54 -5.91
N ASN A 55 25.19 6.32 -5.79
CA ASN A 55 24.44 5.64 -6.86
C ASN A 55 25.13 5.75 -8.25
N GLN A 56 26.42 5.42 -8.31
CA GLN A 56 27.27 5.48 -9.52
C GLN A 56 27.64 6.89 -10.03
N ARG A 57 27.06 7.96 -9.46
CA ARG A 57 27.44 9.35 -9.77
C ARG A 57 28.52 9.83 -8.81
N ARG A 58 29.58 10.44 -9.35
CA ARG A 58 30.61 11.08 -8.52
C ARG A 58 30.06 12.36 -7.91
N VAL A 59 30.00 12.42 -6.59
CA VAL A 59 29.49 13.57 -5.83
C VAL A 59 30.59 14.40 -5.19
N TYR A 60 31.79 13.83 -5.06
CA TYR A 60 32.96 14.56 -4.59
C TYR A 60 34.24 13.96 -5.17
N TRP A 61 35.20 14.83 -5.48
CA TRP A 61 36.54 14.45 -5.92
C TRP A 61 37.56 15.53 -5.61
N LYS A 62 38.63 15.13 -4.92
CA LYS A 62 39.86 15.91 -4.80
C LYS A 62 41.06 15.07 -5.18
N LYS A 63 42.12 15.74 -5.63
CA LYS A 63 43.45 15.14 -5.83
C LYS A 63 44.49 16.07 -5.22
N GLY A 64 45.22 15.58 -4.21
CA GLY A 64 46.00 16.43 -3.33
C GLY A 64 45.12 17.46 -2.61
N SER A 65 45.65 18.67 -2.43
CA SER A 65 44.91 19.80 -1.84
C SER A 65 43.86 20.41 -2.80
N GLN A 66 43.81 19.99 -4.07
CA GLN A 66 42.89 20.57 -5.06
C GLN A 66 41.58 19.79 -5.17
N VAL A 67 40.46 20.44 -4.83
CA VAL A 67 39.12 19.93 -5.09
C VAL A 67 38.78 20.14 -6.57
N LYS A 68 38.44 19.04 -7.27
CA LYS A 68 38.11 19.05 -8.70
C LYS A 68 36.60 19.01 -8.95
N HIS A 69 35.84 18.38 -8.05
CA HIS A 69 34.38 18.30 -8.11
C HIS A 69 33.79 18.22 -6.71
N SER A 70 32.71 18.96 -6.43
CA SER A 70 32.04 18.94 -5.14
C SER A 70 30.57 19.31 -5.30
N GLU A 71 29.71 18.30 -5.23
CA GLU A 71 28.27 18.44 -5.03
C GLU A 71 27.90 18.32 -3.55
N LEU A 72 28.69 17.55 -2.81
CA LEU A 72 28.60 17.37 -1.36
C LEU A 72 29.92 17.78 -0.70
N ASN A 73 29.86 18.04 0.60
CA ASN A 73 31.00 18.48 1.40
C ASN A 73 31.67 17.31 2.12
N THR A 74 32.94 17.46 2.43
CA THR A 74 33.70 16.53 3.27
C THR A 74 34.33 17.26 4.46
N ASP A 75 34.56 16.55 5.57
CA ASP A 75 35.38 17.06 6.67
C ASP A 75 36.88 16.99 6.35
N GLN A 76 37.71 17.42 7.31
CA GLN A 76 39.18 17.35 7.24
C GLN A 76 39.73 15.91 7.17
N TYR A 77 38.95 14.91 7.58
CA TYR A 77 39.32 13.50 7.55
C TYR A 77 38.84 12.79 6.27
N GLY A 78 38.11 13.51 5.40
CA GLY A 78 37.56 12.97 4.16
C GLY A 78 36.19 12.32 4.31
N SER A 79 35.57 12.38 5.48
CA SER A 79 34.22 11.87 5.71
C SER A 79 33.22 12.71 4.93
N LEU A 80 32.26 12.07 4.25
CA LEU A 80 31.20 12.76 3.53
C LEU A 80 30.18 13.32 4.51
N ILE A 81 29.81 14.60 4.37
CA ILE A 81 28.81 15.27 5.18
C ILE A 81 27.56 15.52 4.34
N LEU A 82 26.42 15.04 4.83
CA LEU A 82 25.10 15.36 4.33
C LEU A 82 24.34 16.14 5.39
N GLU A 83 23.94 17.37 5.08
CA GLU A 83 23.13 18.22 5.96
C GLU A 83 21.66 18.15 5.52
N ASN A 84 20.73 18.21 6.49
CA ASN A 84 19.28 18.23 6.24
C ASN A 84 18.82 17.16 5.24
N VAL A 85 19.19 15.91 5.50
CA VAL A 85 19.05 14.81 4.53
C VAL A 85 17.58 14.57 4.13
N GLN A 86 17.34 14.36 2.84
CA GLN A 86 16.01 14.09 2.29
C GLN A 86 15.93 12.67 1.72
N LYS A 87 14.72 12.18 1.44
CA LYS A 87 14.49 10.80 0.96
C LYS A 87 15.24 10.46 -0.32
N ASP A 88 15.39 11.41 -1.25
CA ASP A 88 16.11 11.26 -2.52
C ASP A 88 17.61 11.00 -2.33
N LYS A 89 18.15 11.29 -1.14
CA LYS A 89 19.55 11.01 -0.79
C LYS A 89 19.78 9.58 -0.32
N SER A 90 18.75 8.74 -0.28
CA SER A 90 18.93 7.31 0.00
C SER A 90 19.75 6.63 -1.11
N GLY A 91 20.42 5.53 -0.76
CA GLY A 91 21.19 4.72 -1.71
C GLY A 91 22.61 4.40 -1.23
N GLU A 92 23.41 3.88 -2.15
CA GLU A 92 24.79 3.48 -1.87
C GLU A 92 25.72 4.69 -1.97
N TYR A 93 26.48 4.92 -0.89
CA TYR A 93 27.62 5.82 -0.86
C TYR A 93 28.90 5.01 -0.79
N ARG A 94 29.80 5.26 -1.74
CA ARG A 94 31.11 4.63 -1.82
C ARG A 94 32.18 5.69 -1.73
N GLY A 95 32.99 5.61 -0.68
CA GLY A 95 34.16 6.45 -0.46
C GLY A 95 35.43 5.66 -0.81
N ILE A 96 36.36 6.29 -1.54
CA ILE A 96 37.62 5.67 -1.95
C ILE A 96 38.77 6.66 -1.76
N ILE A 97 39.83 6.20 -1.10
CA ILE A 97 41.08 6.94 -0.92
C ILE A 97 42.20 6.22 -1.67
N TYR A 98 42.92 6.95 -2.52
CA TYR A 98 44.16 6.51 -3.17
C TYR A 98 45.36 7.33 -2.69
N ASP A 99 46.55 6.74 -2.72
CA ASP A 99 47.81 7.47 -2.54
C ASP A 99 48.19 8.28 -3.79
N ALA A 100 49.30 9.01 -3.72
CA ALA A 100 49.80 9.84 -4.80
C ALA A 100 50.14 9.04 -6.07
N GLU A 101 50.55 7.78 -5.91
CA GLU A 101 50.86 6.83 -6.98
C GLU A 101 49.62 6.15 -7.58
N GLY A 102 48.43 6.37 -6.97
CA GLY A 102 47.15 5.85 -7.46
C GLY A 102 46.79 4.45 -6.94
N LYS A 103 47.49 3.95 -5.93
CA LYS A 103 47.16 2.69 -5.25
C LYS A 103 46.09 2.92 -4.18
N LEU A 104 45.16 1.96 -4.07
CA LEU A 104 44.06 2.01 -3.13
C LEU A 104 44.56 1.91 -1.69
N ILE A 105 44.26 2.93 -0.87
CA ILE A 105 44.52 2.94 0.57
C ILE A 105 43.32 2.35 1.33
N LYS A 106 42.13 2.88 1.05
CA LYS A 106 40.91 2.50 1.79
C LYS A 106 39.67 2.69 0.92
N GLU A 107 38.72 1.80 1.10
CA GLU A 107 37.38 1.89 0.55
C GLU A 107 36.36 1.70 1.68
N THR A 108 35.26 2.45 1.62
CA THR A 108 34.08 2.26 2.47
C THR A 108 32.83 2.29 1.61
N VAL A 109 31.86 1.44 1.94
CA VAL A 109 30.56 1.38 1.27
C VAL A 109 29.47 1.40 2.34
N GLN A 110 28.60 2.40 2.28
CA GLN A 110 27.48 2.55 3.20
C GLN A 110 26.19 2.73 2.42
N HIS A 111 25.19 1.89 2.68
CA HIS A 111 23.84 2.10 2.19
C HIS A 111 23.07 2.97 3.19
N LEU A 112 22.51 4.08 2.73
CA LEU A 112 21.74 5.03 3.54
C LEU A 112 20.25 4.91 3.20
N CYS A 113 19.41 4.72 4.22
CA CYS A 113 17.95 4.70 4.09
C CYS A 113 17.35 5.85 4.87
N VAL A 114 16.86 6.86 4.15
CA VAL A 114 16.25 8.03 4.77
C VAL A 114 14.75 7.83 4.86
N LEU A 115 14.22 7.85 6.08
CA LEU A 115 12.81 7.65 6.37
C LEU A 115 12.22 8.91 7.00
N GLU A 116 10.93 9.15 6.75
CA GLU A 116 10.18 10.12 7.54
C GLU A 116 9.87 9.54 8.92
N PRO A 117 9.90 10.36 9.99
CA PRO A 117 9.31 9.99 11.25
C PRO A 117 7.84 9.59 11.09
N VAL A 118 7.43 8.59 11.87
CA VAL A 118 6.03 8.15 11.91
C VAL A 118 5.19 9.31 12.47
N PRO A 119 4.10 9.72 11.79
CA PRO A 119 3.19 10.73 12.31
C PRO A 119 2.49 10.22 13.57
N GLU A 120 1.95 11.12 14.39
CA GLU A 120 1.20 10.69 15.56
C GLU A 120 -0.06 9.92 15.14
N PRO A 121 -0.20 8.64 15.53
CA PRO A 121 -1.31 7.84 15.06
C PRO A 121 -2.58 8.15 15.85
N THR A 122 -3.73 7.88 15.23
CA THR A 122 -5.05 7.97 15.86
C THR A 122 -5.78 6.64 15.74
N VAL A 123 -6.57 6.30 16.77
CA VAL A 123 -7.46 5.13 16.73
C VAL A 123 -8.86 5.59 16.37
N MET A 124 -9.38 5.08 15.25
CA MET A 124 -10.79 5.23 14.86
C MET A 124 -11.58 4.04 15.38
N VAL A 125 -12.73 4.32 15.99
CA VAL A 125 -13.61 3.30 16.57
C VAL A 125 -14.80 3.12 15.66
N GLU A 126 -15.06 1.88 15.26
CA GLU A 126 -16.20 1.51 14.42
C GLU A 126 -17.01 0.38 15.05
N CYS A 127 -18.21 0.68 15.51
CA CYS A 127 -19.12 -0.33 16.06
C CYS A 127 -19.72 -1.20 14.93
N VAL A 128 -19.74 -2.51 15.16
CA VAL A 128 -20.27 -3.53 14.24
C VAL A 128 -21.19 -4.49 15.00
N GLU A 129 -22.03 -5.25 14.29
CA GLU A 129 -23.06 -6.11 14.94
C GLU A 129 -22.51 -7.06 16.01
N LYS A 130 -21.25 -7.51 15.89
CA LYS A 130 -20.62 -8.47 16.81
C LYS A 130 -19.40 -7.92 17.55
N GLY A 131 -19.34 -6.60 17.75
CA GLY A 131 -18.28 -5.97 18.54
C GLY A 131 -17.82 -4.64 17.98
N VAL A 132 -16.51 -4.43 17.94
CA VAL A 132 -15.92 -3.17 17.50
C VAL A 132 -14.68 -3.41 16.64
N ASN A 133 -14.55 -2.65 15.56
CA ASN A 133 -13.34 -2.53 14.78
C ASN A 133 -12.59 -1.27 15.20
N LEU A 134 -11.34 -1.44 15.64
CA LEU A 134 -10.44 -0.36 15.95
C LEU A 134 -9.43 -0.24 14.81
N ASN A 135 -9.40 0.92 14.16
CA ASN A 135 -8.49 1.18 13.05
C ASN A 135 -7.40 2.17 13.45
N CYS A 136 -6.15 1.76 13.37
CA CYS A 136 -5.00 2.62 13.60
C CYS A 136 -4.64 3.36 12.29
N SER A 137 -4.60 4.69 12.34
CA SER A 137 -4.46 5.55 11.15
C SER A 137 -3.25 5.22 10.25
N ALA A 138 -3.49 5.31 8.93
CA ALA A 138 -2.55 5.47 7.81
C ALA A 138 -1.13 4.91 8.03
N VAL A 139 -1.07 3.60 8.27
CA VAL A 139 0.17 2.84 8.38
C VAL A 139 0.77 2.67 6.98
N LYS A 140 1.97 3.17 6.73
CA LYS A 140 2.72 2.83 5.50
C LYS A 140 3.08 1.34 5.55
N LYS A 141 3.18 0.66 4.40
CA LYS A 141 3.48 -0.80 4.35
C LYS A 141 4.74 -1.22 5.12
N THR A 142 5.69 -0.32 5.32
CA THR A 142 6.96 -0.57 6.02
C THR A 142 6.90 -0.34 7.53
N GLU A 143 5.78 0.14 8.05
CA GLU A 143 5.59 0.45 9.47
C GLU A 143 4.97 -0.74 10.22
N VAL A 144 5.44 -0.96 11.44
CA VAL A 144 4.94 -2.02 12.33
C VAL A 144 3.93 -1.43 13.30
N VAL A 145 2.75 -2.02 13.35
CA VAL A 145 1.69 -1.68 14.32
C VAL A 145 1.77 -2.63 15.49
N SER A 146 1.49 -2.12 16.67
CA SER A 146 1.26 -2.93 17.87
C SER A 146 0.14 -2.34 18.70
N TRP A 147 -0.77 -3.18 19.15
CA TRP A 147 -1.92 -2.76 19.94
C TRP A 147 -1.69 -2.94 21.43
N MET A 148 -2.21 -2.03 22.23
CA MET A 148 -2.26 -2.11 23.69
C MET A 148 -3.72 -2.10 24.14
N LYS A 149 -4.06 -2.98 25.08
CA LYS A 149 -5.36 -3.06 25.75
C LYS A 149 -5.12 -2.95 27.26
N ASN A 150 -5.74 -1.99 27.95
CA ASN A 150 -5.57 -1.78 29.40
C ASN A 150 -4.09 -1.64 29.81
N GLY A 151 -3.29 -0.97 28.98
CA GLY A 151 -1.85 -0.81 29.16
C GLY A 151 -1.00 -2.06 28.85
N ILE A 152 -1.62 -3.17 28.47
CA ILE A 152 -0.93 -4.44 28.16
C ILE A 152 -0.79 -4.59 26.63
N LYS A 153 0.43 -4.87 26.18
CA LYS A 153 0.72 -5.12 24.77
C LYS A 153 0.07 -6.44 24.31
N THR A 154 -0.59 -6.39 23.16
CA THR A 154 -1.20 -7.55 22.50
C THR A 154 -0.30 -8.09 21.39
N ASN A 155 -0.59 -9.30 20.89
CA ASN A 155 0.12 -9.91 19.77
C ASN A 155 -0.40 -9.46 18.39
N MET A 156 -1.32 -8.49 18.36
CA MET A 156 -1.96 -8.02 17.13
C MET A 156 -1.10 -6.96 16.45
N THR A 157 -0.77 -7.20 15.19
CA THR A 157 0.14 -6.36 14.38
C THR A 157 -0.53 -5.73 13.16
N HIS A 158 -1.79 -6.07 12.90
CA HIS A 158 -2.56 -5.49 11.81
C HIS A 158 -3.03 -4.07 12.16
N ALA A 159 -3.18 -3.22 11.15
CA ALA A 159 -3.70 -1.86 11.31
C ALA A 159 -5.13 -1.83 11.85
N VAL A 160 -5.92 -2.88 11.60
CA VAL A 160 -7.27 -3.05 12.12
C VAL A 160 -7.28 -4.15 13.18
N LEU A 161 -7.84 -3.85 14.34
CA LEU A 161 -8.09 -4.78 15.43
C LEU A 161 -9.60 -4.97 15.59
N HIS A 162 -10.08 -6.18 15.35
CA HIS A 162 -11.45 -6.56 15.67
C HIS A 162 -11.51 -7.09 17.11
N VAL A 163 -12.43 -6.56 17.92
CA VAL A 163 -12.69 -7.02 19.29
C VAL A 163 -14.16 -7.45 19.35
N THR A 164 -14.41 -8.68 19.76
CA THR A 164 -15.77 -9.21 19.86
C THR A 164 -16.51 -8.64 21.06
N SER A 165 -17.85 -8.57 21.00
CA SER A 165 -18.66 -8.09 22.13
C SER A 165 -18.45 -8.90 23.43
N SER A 166 -18.10 -10.19 23.33
CA SER A 166 -17.78 -11.04 24.49
C SER A 166 -16.43 -10.70 25.14
N GLU A 167 -15.48 -10.16 24.38
CA GLU A 167 -14.15 -9.80 24.86
C GLU A 167 -14.06 -8.36 25.35
N LEU A 168 -14.99 -7.52 24.91
CA LEU A 168 -15.04 -6.10 25.24
C LEU A 168 -15.71 -5.89 26.61
N LYS A 169 -14.96 -5.32 27.56
CA LYS A 169 -15.48 -4.97 28.88
C LYS A 169 -15.74 -3.46 28.98
N PRO A 170 -16.77 -3.04 29.73
CA PRO A 170 -16.99 -1.62 30.03
C PRO A 170 -15.75 -1.02 30.68
N GLY A 171 -15.25 0.08 30.11
CA GLY A 171 -14.06 0.77 30.60
C GLY A 171 -12.74 0.30 30.00
N ASP A 172 -12.73 -0.73 29.15
CA ASP A 172 -11.54 -1.13 28.40
C ASP A 172 -10.98 0.06 27.61
N ASN A 173 -9.67 0.28 27.72
CA ASN A 173 -8.95 1.26 26.91
C ASN A 173 -8.09 0.58 25.86
N PHE A 174 -7.97 1.22 24.71
CA PHE A 174 -7.14 0.75 23.60
C PHE A 174 -6.27 1.86 23.09
N SER A 175 -5.05 1.53 22.70
CA SER A 175 -4.18 2.40 21.93
C SER A 175 -3.36 1.59 20.95
N CYS A 176 -2.95 2.22 19.86
CA CYS A 176 -2.03 1.62 18.91
C CYS A 176 -0.69 2.35 18.95
N THR A 177 0.38 1.60 18.70
CA THR A 177 1.73 2.13 18.56
C THR A 177 2.25 1.76 17.18
N VAL A 178 2.65 2.77 16.42
CA VAL A 178 3.21 2.63 15.09
C VAL A 178 4.70 2.95 15.15
N SER A 179 5.51 2.10 14.54
CA SER A 179 6.97 2.26 14.52
C SER A 179 7.57 1.97 13.16
N ASN A 180 8.65 2.68 12.85
CA ASN A 180 9.59 2.36 11.79
C ASN A 180 11.01 2.25 12.37
N GLN A 181 12.01 2.10 11.51
CA GLN A 181 13.41 1.91 11.94
C GLN A 181 14.02 3.13 12.68
N ILE A 182 13.40 4.31 12.57
CA ILE A 182 13.94 5.57 13.13
C ILE A 182 13.04 6.24 14.17
N SER A 183 11.79 5.82 14.31
CA SER A 183 10.83 6.45 15.23
C SER A 183 9.70 5.50 15.65
N LYS A 184 9.11 5.82 16.81
CA LYS A 184 7.99 5.11 17.40
C LYS A 184 7.04 6.13 18.03
N LYS A 185 5.75 6.06 17.70
CA LYS A 185 4.71 6.93 18.21
C LYS A 185 3.48 6.13 18.61
N SER A 186 2.82 6.55 19.68
CA SER A 186 1.64 5.90 20.24
C SER A 186 0.45 6.83 20.16
N ALA A 187 -0.71 6.28 19.82
CA ALA A 187 -1.96 6.99 19.78
C ALA A 187 -2.45 7.26 21.20
N LYS A 188 -3.28 8.29 21.34
CA LYS A 188 -4.06 8.52 22.57
C LYS A 188 -4.97 7.31 22.82
N GLU A 189 -5.18 7.02 24.10
CA GLU A 189 -6.08 5.95 24.49
C GLU A 189 -7.53 6.29 24.13
N VAL A 190 -8.24 5.29 23.60
CA VAL A 190 -9.67 5.38 23.30
C VAL A 190 -10.43 4.33 24.08
N LYS A 191 -11.63 4.69 24.53
CA LYS A 191 -12.58 3.77 25.17
C LYS A 191 -13.74 3.56 24.20
N PRO A 192 -13.85 2.41 23.53
CA PRO A 192 -14.96 2.15 22.63
C PRO A 192 -16.26 2.05 23.45
N LEU A 193 -17.20 2.94 23.14
CA LEU A 193 -18.56 2.90 23.66
C LEU A 193 -19.48 2.66 22.46
N CYS A 194 -20.01 1.45 22.33
CA CYS A 194 -20.99 1.12 21.30
C CYS A 194 -22.36 1.07 21.94
N THR A 195 -23.29 1.89 21.44
CA THR A 195 -24.70 1.86 21.82
C THR A 195 -25.50 1.09 20.78
N ASP A 196 -26.65 0.51 21.16
CA ASP A 196 -27.53 -0.20 20.22
C ASP A 196 -27.98 0.69 19.06
N THR A 197 -28.05 2.01 19.27
CA THR A 197 -28.34 3.01 18.25
C THR A 197 -27.28 3.10 17.14
N ASP A 198 -25.99 2.96 17.46
CA ASP A 198 -24.88 3.07 16.49
C ASP A 198 -24.89 1.92 15.47
N VAL A 199 -25.29 0.73 15.92
CA VAL A 199 -25.40 -0.47 15.07
C VAL A 199 -26.65 -0.41 14.21
N HIS A 200 -27.75 0.09 14.78
CA HIS A 200 -29.03 0.21 14.07
C HIS A 200 -28.98 1.24 12.94
N GLU A 201 -28.32 2.38 13.13
CA GLU A 201 -28.20 3.43 12.12
C GLU A 201 -27.48 2.93 10.84
N LYS A 202 -26.38 2.16 10.98
CA LYS A 202 -25.69 1.56 9.83
C LYS A 202 -26.48 0.48 9.14
N LYS A 203 -27.15 -0.39 9.91
CA LYS A 203 -27.99 -1.44 9.34
C LYS A 203 -29.15 -0.85 8.54
N PHE A 204 -29.73 0.24 9.05
CA PHE A 204 -30.78 0.99 8.39
C PHE A 204 -30.30 1.59 7.08
N LEU A 205 -29.17 2.32 7.08
CA LEU A 205 -28.59 2.90 5.86
C LEU A 205 -28.20 1.85 4.80
N GLY A 206 -27.63 0.71 5.22
CA GLY A 206 -27.25 -0.38 4.31
C GLY A 206 -28.45 -1.09 3.70
N LEU A 207 -29.51 -1.32 4.48
CA LEU A 207 -30.75 -1.92 4.02
C LEU A 207 -31.50 -0.97 3.07
N GLU A 208 -31.58 0.32 3.39
CA GLU A 208 -32.23 1.31 2.53
C GLU A 208 -31.53 1.43 1.17
N LEU A 209 -30.20 1.48 1.12
CA LEU A 209 -29.45 1.51 -0.14
C LEU A 209 -29.68 0.25 -1.00
N TRP A 210 -29.75 -0.93 -0.38
CA TRP A 210 -30.01 -2.17 -1.11
C TRP A 210 -31.44 -2.25 -1.64
N LEU A 211 -32.43 -1.87 -0.83
CA LEU A 211 -33.83 -1.79 -1.24
C LEU A 211 -34.02 -0.77 -2.38
N MET A 212 -33.36 0.39 -2.30
CA MET A 212 -33.36 1.37 -3.39
C MET A 212 -32.79 0.79 -4.69
N LEU A 213 -31.70 0.03 -4.63
CA LEU A 213 -31.12 -0.63 -5.81
C LEU A 213 -32.07 -1.67 -6.41
N VAL A 214 -32.74 -2.46 -5.58
CA VAL A 214 -33.73 -3.46 -6.00
C VAL A 214 -34.95 -2.80 -6.65
N ILE A 215 -35.42 -1.67 -6.13
CA ILE A 215 -36.56 -0.92 -6.71
C ILE A 215 -36.16 -0.30 -8.06
N LEU A 216 -34.95 0.25 -8.19
CA LEU A 216 -34.46 0.82 -9.46
C LEU A 216 -34.35 -0.23 -10.56
N ILE A 217 -33.91 -1.45 -10.24
CA ILE A 217 -33.79 -2.56 -11.20
C ILE A 217 -35.15 -3.24 -11.44
N GLY A 218 -35.98 -3.38 -10.40
CA GLY A 218 -37.28 -4.06 -10.46
C GLY A 218 -38.41 -3.23 -11.06
N GLY A 219 -38.39 -1.89 -10.90
CA GLY A 219 -39.42 -0.98 -11.37
C GLY A 219 -39.56 -0.97 -12.90
N GLY A 220 -38.46 -1.15 -13.63
CA GLY A 220 -38.48 -1.27 -15.09
C GLY A 220 -39.18 -2.55 -15.57
N SER A 221 -39.03 -3.66 -14.84
CA SER A 221 -39.67 -4.94 -15.18
C SER A 221 -41.19 -4.88 -15.04
N PHE A 222 -41.68 -4.26 -13.97
CA PHE A 222 -43.12 -4.10 -13.76
C PHE A 222 -43.79 -3.25 -14.86
N LEU A 223 -43.16 -2.15 -15.26
CA LEU A 223 -43.65 -1.31 -16.36
C LEU A 223 -43.62 -2.04 -17.71
N LEU A 224 -42.58 -2.83 -17.99
CA LEU A 224 -42.49 -3.65 -19.20
C LEU A 224 -43.58 -4.74 -19.25
N ILE A 225 -43.87 -5.40 -18.12
CA ILE A 225 -44.94 -6.41 -18.03
C ILE A 225 -46.31 -5.77 -18.31
N LEU A 226 -46.60 -4.61 -17.71
CA LEU A 226 -47.84 -3.87 -17.98
C LEU A 226 -47.96 -3.47 -19.46
N PHE A 227 -46.87 -3.02 -20.08
CA PHE A 227 -46.83 -2.69 -21.50
C PHE A 227 -47.14 -3.90 -22.39
N ILE A 228 -46.53 -5.06 -22.10
CA ILE A 228 -46.80 -6.31 -22.84
C ILE A 228 -48.27 -6.74 -22.69
N ILE A 229 -48.84 -6.65 -21.48
CA ILE A 229 -50.25 -6.97 -21.25
C ILE A 229 -51.15 -6.03 -22.07
N CYS A 230 -50.87 -4.73 -22.08
CA CYS A 230 -51.59 -3.76 -22.91
C CYS A 230 -51.51 -4.10 -24.40
N LEU A 231 -50.31 -4.44 -24.91
CA LEU A 231 -50.14 -4.88 -26.30
C LEU A 231 -50.94 -6.13 -26.62
N VAL A 232 -50.93 -7.14 -25.74
CA VAL A 232 -51.72 -8.37 -25.91
C VAL A 232 -53.22 -8.06 -25.89
N CYS A 233 -53.69 -7.19 -24.99
CA CYS A 233 -55.08 -6.75 -24.94
C CYS A 233 -55.50 -6.02 -26.21
N VAL A 234 -54.70 -5.07 -26.69
CA VAL A 234 -54.95 -4.34 -27.95
C VAL A 234 -54.94 -5.30 -29.13
N CYS A 235 -53.97 -6.22 -29.21
CA CYS A 235 -53.90 -7.23 -30.26
C CYS A 235 -55.11 -8.17 -30.24
N ARG A 236 -55.59 -8.58 -29.07
CA ARG A 236 -56.81 -9.39 -28.91
C ARG A 236 -58.06 -8.62 -29.33
N CYS A 237 -58.20 -7.37 -28.90
CA CYS A 237 -59.30 -6.48 -29.31
C CYS A 237 -59.29 -6.24 -30.83
N TYR A 238 -58.11 -5.97 -31.41
CA TYR A 238 -57.93 -5.81 -32.85
C TYR A 238 -58.27 -7.09 -33.62
N ARG A 239 -57.77 -8.25 -33.19
CA ARG A 239 -58.12 -9.56 -33.80
C ARG A 239 -59.62 -9.86 -33.67
N ARG A 240 -60.25 -9.52 -32.55
CA ARG A 240 -61.70 -9.72 -32.33
C ARG A 240 -62.53 -8.82 -33.25
N ASN A 241 -62.13 -7.56 -33.43
CA ASN A 241 -62.78 -6.64 -34.38
C ASN A 241 -62.57 -7.06 -35.84
N LYS A 242 -61.38 -7.56 -36.20
CA LYS A 242 -61.13 -8.10 -37.55
C LYS A 242 -61.98 -9.34 -37.86
N ARG A 243 -62.24 -10.20 -36.86
CA ARG A 243 -63.17 -11.34 -37.00
C ARG A 243 -64.63 -10.87 -37.16
N LYS A 244 -65.04 -9.81 -36.46
CA LYS A 244 -66.37 -9.19 -36.64
C LYS A 244 -66.53 -8.56 -38.04
N ALA A 245 -65.51 -7.85 -38.53
CA ALA A 245 -65.52 -7.25 -39.87
C ALA A 245 -65.60 -8.30 -41.01
N LYS A 246 -64.96 -9.47 -40.85
CA LYS A 246 -65.09 -10.58 -41.81
C LYS A 246 -66.46 -11.27 -41.76
N GLY A 247 -67.10 -11.34 -40.59
CA GLY A 247 -68.48 -11.84 -40.46
C GLY A 247 -69.52 -10.91 -41.10
N THR A 248 -69.35 -9.59 -40.96
CA THR A 248 -70.25 -8.60 -41.57
C THR A 248 -70.09 -8.49 -43.10
N PHE A 249 -68.88 -8.70 -43.64
CA PHE A 249 -68.67 -8.73 -45.09
C PHE A 249 -69.34 -9.94 -45.78
N LEU A 250 -69.39 -11.11 -45.13
CA LEU A 250 -70.04 -12.29 -45.69
C LEU A 250 -71.58 -12.14 -45.71
N VAL A 251 -72.16 -11.53 -44.67
CA VAL A 251 -73.61 -11.25 -44.61
C VAL A 251 -74.02 -10.21 -45.67
N ASN A 252 -73.24 -9.14 -45.84
CA ASN A 252 -73.54 -8.12 -46.85
C ASN A 252 -73.29 -8.57 -48.31
N TYR A 253 -72.42 -9.55 -48.54
CA TYR A 253 -72.22 -10.14 -49.87
C TYR A 253 -73.36 -11.09 -50.28
N ILE A 254 -73.86 -11.91 -49.35
CA ILE A 254 -75.01 -12.80 -49.59
C ILE A 254 -76.29 -11.99 -49.80
N GLN A 255 -76.49 -10.90 -49.04
CA GLN A 255 -77.70 -10.09 -49.14
C GLN A 255 -77.75 -9.23 -50.43
N LYS A 256 -76.60 -8.87 -51.03
CA LYS A 256 -76.57 -8.17 -52.33
C LYS A 256 -76.82 -9.07 -53.54
N HIS A 257 -76.62 -10.39 -53.42
CA HIS A 257 -76.82 -11.33 -54.53
C HIS A 257 -78.22 -11.98 -54.57
N ILE A 258 -79.08 -11.72 -53.58
CA ILE A 258 -80.47 -12.23 -53.52
C ILE A 258 -81.51 -11.20 -54.01
N VAL A 259 -81.11 -9.93 -54.23
CA VAL A 259 -82.04 -8.85 -54.66
C VAL A 259 -82.03 -8.62 -56.19
N PHE A 260 -81.24 -9.39 -56.95
CA PHE A 260 -81.30 -9.42 -58.42
C PHE A 260 -81.23 -10.87 -58.92
N ALA A 261 -82.30 -11.63 -58.68
CA ALA A 261 -82.68 -12.84 -59.41
C ALA A 261 -84.18 -13.07 -59.24
#